data_AF-A0A8T5SIR1-F1
#
_entry.id   AF-A0A8T5SIR1-F1
#
_cell.length_a   1.000
_cell.length_b   1.000
_cell.length_c   1.000
_cell.angle_alpha   90.00
_cell.angle_beta   90.00
_cell.angle_gamma   90.00
#
_symmetry.space_group_name_H-M   'P 1'
#
loop_
_entity.id
_entity.type
_entity.pdbx_description
1 polymer ?
#
loop_
_entity_poly.entity_id
_entity_poly.type
_entity_poly.pdbx_seq_one_letter_code
_entity_poly.pdbx_strand_id
1 'polypeptide(L)'
;MGEIKDSTWETLMKDFDNGLEVATNELQKRDVENIPGAKEALIQRLGNMKLHFPKNDGEIFKKSINETIQNSFFPNTKNFAETFEKILKSRTHEQDFIINELLNGFVASKAKAIASGTQGPIIDRMVEAFSKRNDFHIVDYQFFAMFGDPNKPRHYIIKQLEELVNMFGLVSKELVIEKDVRRSEEKVYTFYTFPDEIIGILEEKYLTIDPELGYAYVSEGFDRNVFICMFLANVAIHRDDLDKIGGSFTINGISAIFALILLLSFMPKLSVDETNPILNDPGYDANNMSVIPKSWMMKQVLEPLFEPLIKIVAYRVGGGLWLSKIIDSEINKKIHQQIRFLIKDVNKWILGNLCRVEIPIFVEISNIFTEILVGYDED
;
A
#
# COMPACT_ATOMS: atom_id res chain seq x y z
N MET A 1 7.98 -31.21 25.24
CA MET A 1 8.73 -30.86 24.00
C MET A 1 8.78 -29.35 23.96
N GLY A 2 9.95 -28.74 24.18
CA GLY A 2 10.08 -27.29 24.16
C GLY A 2 9.90 -26.78 22.73
N GLU A 3 9.00 -25.83 22.53
CA GLU A 3 8.92 -25.08 21.27
C GLU A 3 10.29 -24.44 21.02
N ILE A 4 10.91 -24.82 19.90
CA ILE A 4 12.13 -24.15 19.43
C ILE A 4 11.68 -22.73 19.08
N LYS A 5 12.00 -21.78 19.97
CA LYS A 5 11.71 -20.37 19.72
C LYS A 5 12.43 -19.93 18.45
N ASP A 6 11.71 -19.20 17.61
CA ASP A 6 12.22 -18.67 16.36
C ASP A 6 13.20 -17.53 16.63
N SER A 7 14.50 -17.83 16.56
CA SER A 7 15.57 -16.87 16.83
C SER A 7 15.51 -15.62 15.93
N THR A 8 14.95 -15.73 14.73
CA THR A 8 14.77 -14.60 13.81
C THR A 8 13.73 -13.65 14.38
N TRP A 9 12.60 -14.19 14.82
CA TRP A 9 11.54 -13.39 15.43
C TRP A 9 11.99 -12.70 16.71
N GLU A 10 12.72 -13.41 17.58
CA GLU A 10 13.26 -12.81 18.81
C GLU A 10 14.18 -11.61 18.52
N THR A 11 15.02 -11.73 17.49
CA THR A 11 15.91 -10.65 17.05
C THR A 11 15.12 -9.45 16.54
N LEU A 12 14.12 -9.68 15.68
CA LEU A 12 13.27 -8.63 15.14
C LEU A 12 12.50 -7.88 16.24
N MET A 13 11.98 -8.61 17.23
CA MET A 13 11.28 -8.02 18.38
C MET A 13 12.21 -7.18 19.24
N LYS A 14 13.44 -7.64 19.46
CA LYS A 14 14.45 -6.89 20.20
C LYS A 14 14.88 -5.62 19.47
N ASP A 15 15.03 -5.68 18.16
CA ASP A 15 15.37 -4.50 17.34
C ASP A 15 14.25 -3.47 17.39
N PHE A 16 12.98 -3.91 17.36
CA PHE A 16 11.83 -3.03 17.53
C PHE A 16 11.78 -2.41 18.94
N ASP A 17 12.04 -3.19 19.99
CA ASP A 17 12.12 -2.72 21.38
C ASP A 17 13.21 -1.65 21.58
N ASN A 18 14.40 -1.88 21.00
CA ASN A 18 15.47 -0.90 20.97
C ASN A 18 15.05 0.37 20.21
N GLY A 19 14.34 0.22 19.09
CA GLY A 19 13.79 1.33 18.32
C GLY A 19 12.83 2.20 19.15
N LEU A 20 11.94 1.57 19.94
CA LEU A 20 11.05 2.27 20.87
C LEU A 20 11.83 3.07 21.90
N GLU A 21 12.88 2.50 22.47
CA GLU A 21 13.72 3.18 23.46
C GLU A 21 14.44 4.40 22.88
N VAL A 22 15.01 4.28 21.68
CA VAL A 22 15.64 5.41 20.99
C VAL A 22 14.62 6.49 20.69
N ALA A 23 13.44 6.13 20.15
CA ALA A 23 12.38 7.07 19.84
C ALA A 23 11.89 7.83 21.09
N THR A 24 11.68 7.12 22.21
CA THR A 24 11.30 7.75 23.49
C THR A 24 12.37 8.71 23.99
N ASN A 25 13.64 8.31 23.97
CA ASN A 25 14.75 9.16 24.42
C ASN A 25 14.88 10.43 23.57
N GLU A 26 14.71 10.33 22.25
CA GLU A 26 14.75 11.49 21.36
C GLU A 26 13.55 12.43 21.55
N LEU A 27 12.35 11.89 21.83
CA LEU A 27 11.18 12.71 22.16
C LEU A 27 11.36 13.45 23.49
N GLN A 28 11.93 12.82 24.51
CA GLN A 28 12.13 13.42 25.83
C GLN A 28 13.07 14.63 25.79
N LYS A 29 14.17 14.55 25.02
CA LYS A 29 15.20 15.60 24.92
C LYS A 29 14.72 16.90 24.27
N ARG A 30 13.50 16.94 23.74
CA ARG A 30 13.04 18.04 22.90
C ARG A 30 11.86 18.78 23.52
N ASP A 31 11.96 20.10 23.58
CA ASP A 31 10.82 21.00 23.71
C ASP A 31 10.20 21.19 22.34
N VAL A 32 9.23 20.36 22.01
CA VAL A 32 8.48 20.52 20.77
C VAL A 32 7.05 20.20 21.08
N GLU A 33 6.28 21.20 21.47
CA GLU A 33 4.90 21.27 21.01
C GLU A 33 4.21 22.62 21.21
N ASN A 34 3.39 22.96 20.22
CA ASN A 34 2.32 23.96 20.29
C ASN A 34 0.97 23.32 20.70
N ILE A 35 0.95 22.00 20.97
CA ILE A 35 -0.24 21.23 21.37
C ILE A 35 0.00 20.67 22.77
N PRO A 36 -0.63 21.23 23.82
CA PRO A 36 -0.44 20.72 25.19
C PRO A 36 -0.84 19.23 25.34
N GLY A 37 -0.01 18.44 26.03
CA GLY A 37 -0.31 17.05 26.44
C GLY A 37 -0.06 15.95 25.40
N ALA A 38 0.22 16.30 24.14
CA ALA A 38 0.42 15.31 23.10
C ALA A 38 1.77 14.58 23.22
N LYS A 39 2.80 15.24 23.77
CA LYS A 39 4.14 14.64 23.96
C LYS A 39 4.06 13.53 24.99
N GLU A 40 3.38 13.80 26.09
CA GLU A 40 3.14 12.86 27.19
C GLU A 40 2.32 11.67 26.68
N ALA A 41 1.26 11.90 25.90
CA ALA A 41 0.46 10.86 25.29
C ALA A 41 1.28 9.96 24.34
N LEU A 42 2.17 10.54 23.52
CA LEU A 42 3.03 9.76 22.63
C LEU A 42 4.08 8.96 23.41
N ILE A 43 4.71 9.54 24.43
CA ILE A 43 5.66 8.84 25.31
C ILE A 43 4.95 7.67 26.01
N GLN A 44 3.76 7.91 26.57
CA GLN A 44 2.94 6.87 27.17
C GLN A 44 2.61 5.78 26.15
N ARG A 45 2.28 6.15 24.91
CA ARG A 45 1.96 5.19 23.85
C ARG A 45 3.15 4.33 23.46
N LEU A 46 4.34 4.91 23.28
CA LEU A 46 5.57 4.16 23.03
C LEU A 46 5.89 3.24 24.22
N GLY A 47 5.70 3.70 25.45
CA GLY A 47 5.81 2.89 26.67
C GLY A 47 4.84 1.70 26.68
N ASN A 48 3.59 1.92 26.28
CA ASN A 48 2.59 0.85 26.16
C ASN A 48 2.99 -0.18 25.10
N MET A 49 3.47 0.26 23.92
CA MET A 49 3.99 -0.67 22.90
C MET A 49 5.15 -1.50 23.46
N LYS A 50 6.08 -0.85 24.16
CA LYS A 50 7.23 -1.50 24.81
C LYS A 50 6.79 -2.56 25.83
N LEU A 51 5.74 -2.25 26.59
CA LEU A 51 5.21 -3.15 27.62
C LEU A 51 4.43 -4.34 27.04
N HIS A 52 3.69 -4.13 25.95
CA HIS A 52 2.70 -5.10 25.48
C HIS A 52 3.17 -5.92 24.28
N PHE A 53 3.90 -5.34 23.32
CA PHE A 53 4.26 -6.05 22.10
C PHE A 53 5.28 -7.17 22.32
N PRO A 54 6.29 -7.06 23.20
CA PRO A 54 7.22 -8.17 23.45
C PRO A 54 6.63 -9.33 24.25
N LYS A 55 5.48 -9.16 24.93
CA LYS A 55 4.88 -10.20 25.77
C LYS A 55 4.43 -11.41 24.95
N ASN A 56 4.47 -12.58 25.58
CA ASN A 56 4.04 -13.86 25.00
C ASN A 56 4.63 -14.11 23.59
N ASP A 57 5.92 -13.86 23.41
CA ASP A 57 6.59 -14.03 22.11
C ASP A 57 5.97 -13.19 20.98
N GLY A 58 5.51 -11.97 21.29
CA GLY A 58 4.96 -11.09 20.27
C GLY A 58 3.53 -11.40 19.86
N GLU A 59 2.77 -12.16 20.66
CA GLU A 59 1.43 -12.67 20.29
C GLU A 59 0.49 -11.57 19.77
N ILE A 60 0.36 -10.45 20.50
CA ILE A 60 -0.47 -9.31 20.10
C ILE A 60 0.01 -8.75 18.76
N PHE A 61 1.32 -8.65 18.59
CA PHE A 61 1.90 -8.05 17.40
C PHE A 61 1.73 -8.95 16.17
N LYS A 62 1.95 -10.25 16.34
CA LYS A 62 1.68 -11.28 15.32
C LYS A 62 0.20 -11.27 14.93
N LYS A 63 -0.69 -11.27 15.91
CA LYS A 63 -2.14 -11.23 15.69
C LYS A 63 -2.53 -10.00 14.89
N SER A 64 -2.06 -8.82 15.29
CA SER A 64 -2.29 -7.57 14.59
C SER A 64 -1.87 -7.63 13.11
N ILE A 65 -0.66 -8.09 12.81
CA ILE A 65 -0.19 -8.19 11.42
C ILE A 65 -0.97 -9.25 10.63
N ASN A 66 -1.28 -10.38 11.26
CA ASN A 66 -1.97 -11.48 10.60
C ASN A 66 -3.40 -11.07 10.22
N GLU A 67 -4.12 -10.45 11.13
CA GLU A 67 -5.52 -10.07 10.93
C GLU A 67 -5.65 -8.89 9.97
N THR A 68 -4.74 -7.91 10.03
CA THR A 68 -4.87 -6.67 9.24
C THR A 68 -4.14 -6.69 7.90
N ILE A 69 -2.94 -7.27 7.84
CA ILE A 69 -2.10 -7.23 6.63
C ILE A 69 -2.16 -8.57 5.90
N GLN A 70 -1.82 -9.66 6.59
CA GLN A 70 -1.69 -10.96 5.94
C GLN A 70 -3.04 -11.48 5.44
N ASN A 71 -4.07 -11.49 6.28
CA ASN A 71 -5.37 -12.06 5.91
C ASN A 71 -6.05 -11.26 4.79
N SER A 72 -5.95 -9.93 4.83
CA SER A 72 -6.64 -9.04 3.89
C SER A 72 -5.89 -8.88 2.57
N PHE A 73 -4.56 -8.71 2.61
CA PHE A 73 -3.77 -8.33 1.43
C PHE A 73 -2.83 -9.44 0.91
N PHE A 74 -2.49 -10.42 1.74
CA PHE A 74 -1.58 -11.51 1.37
C PHE A 74 -2.10 -12.88 1.86
N PRO A 75 -3.32 -13.27 1.46
CA PRO A 75 -3.92 -14.50 1.94
C PRO A 75 -3.07 -15.73 1.58
N ASN A 76 -3.10 -16.74 2.44
CA ASN A 76 -2.37 -17.99 2.23
C ASN A 76 -3.11 -18.91 1.22
N THR A 77 -3.33 -18.42 0.01
CA THR A 77 -3.90 -19.18 -1.10
C THR A 77 -3.06 -18.95 -2.36
N LYS A 78 -3.13 -19.89 -3.31
CA LYS A 78 -2.53 -19.76 -4.65
C LYS A 78 -3.58 -19.46 -5.71
N ASN A 79 -4.85 -19.38 -5.34
CA ASN A 79 -5.95 -19.04 -6.23
C ASN A 79 -5.97 -17.51 -6.44
N PHE A 80 -5.82 -17.07 -7.69
CA PHE A 80 -5.78 -15.65 -8.03
C PHE A 80 -7.16 -15.01 -7.79
N ALA A 81 -8.24 -15.61 -8.31
CA ALA A 81 -9.60 -15.11 -8.16
C ALA A 81 -10.01 -14.94 -6.69
N GLU A 82 -9.74 -15.94 -5.85
CA GLU A 82 -9.99 -15.88 -4.41
C GLU A 82 -9.21 -14.74 -3.74
N THR A 83 -7.92 -14.59 -4.09
CA THR A 83 -7.07 -13.53 -3.56
C THR A 83 -7.58 -12.15 -3.99
N PHE A 84 -7.88 -11.99 -5.28
CA PHE A 84 -8.37 -10.75 -5.86
C PHE A 84 -9.71 -10.35 -5.23
N GLU A 85 -10.67 -11.27 -5.14
CA GLU A 85 -11.95 -11.02 -4.48
C GLU A 85 -11.79 -10.63 -3.02
N LYS A 86 -10.90 -11.30 -2.30
CA LYS A 86 -10.66 -11.00 -0.89
C LYS A 86 -10.11 -9.59 -0.74
N ILE A 87 -9.09 -9.22 -1.52
CA ILE A 87 -8.52 -7.88 -1.53
C ILE A 87 -9.54 -6.83 -1.98
N LEU A 88 -10.44 -7.19 -2.90
CA LEU A 88 -11.50 -6.31 -3.37
C LEU A 88 -12.61 -6.11 -2.32
N LYS A 89 -12.92 -7.13 -1.51
CA LYS A 89 -13.94 -7.12 -0.45
C LYS A 89 -13.43 -6.54 0.87
N SER A 90 -12.15 -6.71 1.18
CA SER A 90 -11.51 -6.22 2.39
C SER A 90 -11.36 -4.70 2.44
N ARG A 91 -11.93 -3.98 1.47
CA ARG A 91 -11.70 -2.55 1.28
C ARG A 91 -12.98 -1.72 1.36
N THR A 92 -13.01 -0.72 2.25
CA THR A 92 -14.09 0.28 2.39
C THR A 92 -13.60 1.67 1.97
N HIS A 93 -14.53 2.50 1.48
CA HIS A 93 -14.23 3.80 0.86
C HIS A 93 -13.44 4.76 1.78
N GLU A 94 -13.59 4.63 3.10
CA GLU A 94 -12.95 5.47 4.12
C GLU A 94 -11.61 4.87 4.63
N GLN A 95 -11.48 3.54 4.66
CA GLN A 95 -10.25 2.82 5.08
C GLN A 95 -9.13 2.93 4.05
N ASP A 96 -9.50 2.90 2.78
CA ASP A 96 -8.57 2.61 1.71
C ASP A 96 -8.06 3.81 0.97
N PHE A 97 -8.54 5.02 1.23
CA PHE A 97 -8.01 6.17 0.50
C PHE A 97 -6.50 6.29 0.67
N ILE A 98 -5.97 6.12 1.88
CA ILE A 98 -4.52 6.24 2.10
C ILE A 98 -3.77 5.02 1.61
N ILE A 99 -4.23 3.80 1.92
CA ILE A 99 -3.56 2.59 1.42
C ILE A 99 -3.57 2.58 -0.12
N ASN A 100 -4.68 2.96 -0.74
CA ASN A 100 -4.80 3.10 -2.19
C ASN A 100 -3.91 4.21 -2.71
N GLU A 101 -3.84 5.39 -2.11
CA GLU A 101 -2.96 6.45 -2.59
C GLU A 101 -1.47 6.09 -2.43
N LEU A 102 -1.09 5.40 -1.35
CA LEU A 102 0.27 4.90 -1.16
C LEU A 102 0.63 3.84 -2.20
N LEU A 103 -0.27 2.88 -2.43
CA LEU A 103 -0.07 1.82 -3.42
C LEU A 103 -0.12 2.37 -4.84
N ASN A 104 -1.08 3.24 -5.15
CA ASN A 104 -1.21 3.95 -6.43
C ASN A 104 0.06 4.75 -6.71
N GLY A 105 0.53 5.51 -5.73
CA GLY A 105 1.77 6.28 -5.80
C GLY A 105 3.01 5.40 -6.04
N PHE A 106 3.11 4.28 -5.33
CA PHE A 106 4.18 3.30 -5.52
C PHE A 106 4.14 2.66 -6.92
N VAL A 107 2.96 2.18 -7.34
CA VAL A 107 2.75 1.57 -8.65
C VAL A 107 3.03 2.58 -9.75
N ALA A 108 2.56 3.82 -9.64
CA ALA A 108 2.85 4.89 -10.59
C ALA A 108 4.35 5.21 -10.66
N SER A 109 5.07 5.21 -9.53
CA SER A 109 6.53 5.39 -9.52
C SER A 109 7.25 4.24 -10.23
N LYS A 110 6.83 3.00 -9.99
CA LYS A 110 7.43 1.81 -10.62
C LYS A 110 7.13 1.79 -12.12
N ALA A 111 5.88 2.07 -12.48
CA ALA A 111 5.44 2.14 -13.87
C ALA A 111 6.13 3.29 -14.63
N LYS A 112 6.36 4.45 -14.02
CA LYS A 112 7.13 5.55 -14.64
C LYS A 112 8.60 5.18 -14.90
N ALA A 113 9.19 4.36 -14.04
CA ALA A 113 10.54 3.84 -14.26
C ALA A 113 10.59 2.87 -15.46
N ILE A 114 9.48 2.22 -15.77
CA ILE A 114 9.32 1.25 -16.86
C ILE A 114 8.93 1.95 -18.17
N ALA A 115 7.98 2.90 -18.13
CA ALA A 115 7.39 3.60 -19.27
C ALA A 115 7.59 5.12 -19.15
N SER A 116 8.79 5.60 -19.49
CA SER A 116 9.22 6.98 -19.25
C SER A 116 8.60 8.05 -20.17
N GLY A 117 7.84 7.65 -21.20
CA GLY A 117 7.31 8.55 -22.24
C GLY A 117 5.86 9.02 -22.02
N THR A 118 5.17 8.53 -20.99
CA THR A 118 3.72 8.77 -20.82
C THR A 118 3.41 10.09 -20.11
N GLN A 119 2.52 10.91 -20.67
CA GLN A 119 1.93 12.08 -19.97
C GLN A 119 0.72 11.64 -19.13
N GLY A 120 0.84 11.70 -17.80
CA GLY A 120 -0.23 11.34 -16.84
C GLY A 120 -0.02 9.98 -16.14
N PRO A 121 -0.82 9.63 -15.12
CA PRO A 121 -0.69 8.38 -14.38
C PRO A 121 -1.01 7.15 -15.24
N ILE A 122 -0.17 6.12 -15.17
CA ILE A 122 -0.30 4.91 -16.00
C ILE A 122 -1.57 4.12 -15.67
N ILE A 123 -1.97 4.05 -14.39
CA ILE A 123 -3.19 3.35 -13.98
C ILE A 123 -4.43 4.01 -14.59
N ASP A 124 -4.49 5.35 -14.66
CA ASP A 124 -5.63 6.05 -15.30
C ASP A 124 -5.79 5.68 -16.76
N ARG A 125 -4.66 5.60 -17.49
CA ARG A 125 -4.67 5.17 -18.88
C ARG A 125 -5.11 3.71 -19.03
N MET A 126 -4.75 2.84 -18.08
CA MET A 126 -5.23 1.46 -18.07
C MET A 126 -6.74 1.41 -17.84
N VAL A 127 -7.25 2.15 -16.86
CA VAL A 127 -8.70 2.27 -16.60
C VAL A 127 -9.42 2.74 -17.88
N GLU A 128 -8.97 3.84 -18.48
CA GLU A 128 -9.54 4.39 -19.70
C GLU A 128 -9.49 3.41 -20.88
N ALA A 129 -8.41 2.64 -21.00
CA ALA A 129 -8.24 1.71 -22.11
C ALA A 129 -9.11 0.46 -21.96
N PHE A 130 -9.19 -0.10 -20.74
CA PHE A 130 -10.00 -1.27 -20.45
C PHE A 130 -11.49 -0.96 -20.33
N SER A 131 -11.89 0.27 -19.99
CA SER A 131 -13.31 0.67 -19.94
C SER A 131 -13.94 0.92 -21.31
N LYS A 132 -13.13 1.15 -22.35
CA LYS A 132 -13.60 1.38 -23.73
C LYS A 132 -14.18 0.15 -24.41
N ARG A 133 -13.90 -1.04 -23.90
CA ARG A 133 -14.40 -2.30 -24.45
C ARG A 133 -15.03 -3.14 -23.35
N ASN A 134 -16.22 -3.64 -23.63
CA ASN A 134 -16.98 -4.49 -22.72
C ASN A 134 -16.38 -5.88 -22.50
N ASP A 135 -15.35 -6.26 -23.27
CA ASP A 135 -14.62 -7.51 -23.13
C ASP A 135 -13.30 -7.35 -22.35
N PHE A 136 -12.98 -6.16 -21.83
CA PHE A 136 -11.73 -5.88 -21.10
C PHE A 136 -10.46 -6.31 -21.87
N HIS A 137 -10.39 -6.01 -23.17
CA HIS A 137 -9.21 -6.28 -24.00
C HIS A 137 -8.55 -5.00 -24.52
N ILE A 138 -7.21 -4.93 -24.46
CA ILE A 138 -6.43 -3.89 -25.14
C ILE A 138 -5.60 -4.54 -26.26
N VAL A 139 -5.74 -4.04 -27.49
CA VAL A 139 -4.94 -4.53 -28.62
C VAL A 139 -3.48 -4.11 -28.45
N ASP A 140 -2.53 -4.97 -28.81
CA ASP A 140 -1.10 -4.70 -28.59
C ASP A 140 -0.61 -3.37 -29.17
N TYR A 141 -1.08 -2.98 -30.36
CA TYR A 141 -0.77 -1.66 -30.92
C TYR A 141 -1.29 -0.50 -30.06
N GLN A 142 -2.48 -0.62 -29.47
CA GLN A 142 -3.03 0.40 -28.57
C GLN A 142 -2.24 0.45 -27.27
N PHE A 143 -1.88 -0.72 -26.72
CA PHE A 143 -1.04 -0.82 -25.53
C PHE A 143 0.33 -0.16 -25.76
N PHE A 144 0.97 -0.44 -26.90
CA PHE A 144 2.19 0.20 -27.33
C PHE A 144 2.03 1.72 -27.49
N ALA A 145 0.98 2.20 -28.14
CA ALA A 145 0.74 3.63 -28.31
C ALA A 145 0.51 4.36 -26.98
N MET A 146 -0.08 3.67 -26.00
CA MET A 146 -0.41 4.23 -24.70
C MET A 146 0.76 4.27 -23.73
N PHE A 147 1.60 3.23 -23.72
CA PHE A 147 2.64 3.03 -22.71
C PHE A 147 4.06 3.06 -23.28
N GLY A 148 4.20 3.13 -24.60
CA GLY A 148 5.49 3.19 -25.27
C GLY A 148 6.08 4.59 -25.40
N ASP A 149 7.34 4.63 -25.81
CA ASP A 149 8.01 5.87 -26.21
C ASP A 149 7.85 6.05 -27.73
N PRO A 150 7.15 7.11 -28.21
CA PRO A 150 6.95 7.33 -29.64
C PRO A 150 8.26 7.55 -30.40
N ASN A 151 9.36 7.86 -29.71
CA ASN A 151 10.69 8.03 -30.30
C ASN A 151 11.53 6.74 -30.34
N LYS A 152 11.03 5.63 -29.77
CA LYS A 152 11.75 4.35 -29.74
C LYS A 152 11.04 3.29 -30.58
N PRO A 153 11.78 2.52 -31.42
CA PRO A 153 11.20 1.40 -32.13
C PRO A 153 10.64 0.33 -31.18
N ARG A 154 9.60 -0.38 -31.62
CA ARG A 154 8.86 -1.39 -30.83
C ARG A 154 9.76 -2.38 -30.10
N HIS A 155 10.73 -2.98 -30.80
CA HIS A 155 11.62 -3.99 -30.21
C HIS A 155 12.45 -3.49 -29.01
N TYR A 156 12.66 -2.18 -28.85
CA TYR A 156 13.37 -1.63 -27.70
C TYR A 156 12.53 -1.53 -26.44
N ILE A 157 11.20 -1.55 -26.56
CA ILE A 157 10.30 -1.32 -25.43
C ILE A 157 9.40 -2.52 -25.12
N ILE A 158 9.42 -3.58 -25.93
CA ILE A 158 8.68 -4.83 -25.67
C ILE A 158 8.94 -5.33 -24.24
N LYS A 159 10.21 -5.40 -23.83
CA LYS A 159 10.56 -5.84 -22.48
C LYS A 159 9.97 -4.95 -21.37
N GLN A 160 9.90 -3.64 -21.60
CA GLN A 160 9.30 -2.70 -20.64
C GLN A 160 7.78 -2.89 -20.56
N LEU A 161 7.13 -3.10 -21.70
CA LEU A 161 5.71 -3.36 -21.77
C LEU A 161 5.37 -4.72 -21.12
N GLU A 162 6.19 -5.74 -21.31
CA GLU A 162 6.08 -7.03 -20.62
C GLU A 162 6.25 -6.88 -19.10
N GLU A 163 7.21 -6.08 -18.64
CA GLU A 163 7.36 -5.76 -17.20
C GLU A 163 6.11 -5.07 -16.63
N LEU A 164 5.44 -4.23 -17.42
CA LEU A 164 4.18 -3.58 -17.02
C LEU A 164 3.02 -4.59 -16.95
N VAL A 165 2.89 -5.46 -17.95
CA VAL A 165 1.90 -6.56 -18.00
C VAL A 165 2.08 -7.49 -16.80
N ASN A 166 3.32 -7.91 -16.55
CA ASN A 166 3.67 -8.78 -15.42
C ASN A 166 3.40 -8.11 -14.08
N MET A 167 3.62 -6.79 -13.96
CA MET A 167 3.35 -6.06 -12.72
C MET A 167 1.88 -6.17 -12.31
N PHE A 168 0.96 -6.00 -13.27
CA PHE A 168 -0.48 -6.06 -13.02
C PHE A 168 -1.08 -7.46 -13.14
N GLY A 169 -0.27 -8.49 -13.38
CA GLY A 169 -0.76 -9.86 -13.58
C GLY A 169 -1.66 -10.01 -14.80
N LEU A 170 -1.48 -9.16 -15.82
CA LEU A 170 -2.20 -9.27 -17.09
C LEU A 170 -1.64 -10.43 -17.92
N VAL A 171 -2.45 -10.93 -18.85
CA VAL A 171 -2.07 -12.00 -19.77
C VAL A 171 -2.11 -11.51 -21.21
N SER A 172 -1.15 -11.98 -22.01
CA SER A 172 -1.17 -11.81 -23.45
C SER A 172 -1.90 -12.98 -24.09
N LYS A 173 -2.80 -12.69 -25.03
CA LYS A 173 -3.55 -13.67 -25.79
C LYS A 173 -3.43 -13.34 -27.28
N GLU A 174 -3.40 -14.38 -28.10
CA GLU A 174 -3.31 -14.26 -29.55
C GLU A 174 -4.61 -14.72 -30.20
N LEU A 175 -5.16 -13.91 -31.10
CA LEU A 175 -6.25 -14.28 -31.98
C LEU A 175 -5.69 -14.43 -33.39
N VAL A 176 -5.73 -15.66 -33.89
CA VAL A 176 -5.33 -15.99 -35.26
C VAL A 176 -6.56 -15.85 -36.17
N ILE A 177 -6.51 -14.92 -37.12
CA ILE A 177 -7.52 -14.78 -38.17
C ILE A 177 -6.95 -15.38 -39.45
N GLU A 178 -7.47 -16.53 -39.85
CA GLU A 178 -6.98 -17.30 -41.02
C GLU A 178 -7.22 -16.59 -42.37
N LYS A 179 -8.15 -15.61 -42.44
CA LYS A 179 -8.50 -14.90 -43.68
C LYS A 179 -8.88 -13.44 -43.44
N ASP A 180 -7.94 -12.52 -43.66
CA ASP A 180 -8.28 -11.11 -43.93
C ASP A 180 -8.84 -11.03 -45.37
N VAL A 181 -10.06 -10.50 -45.55
CA VAL A 181 -10.81 -10.50 -46.83
C VAL A 181 -10.04 -9.83 -47.99
N ARG A 182 -8.95 -9.11 -47.69
CA ARG A 182 -8.15 -8.33 -48.65
C ARG A 182 -6.76 -8.89 -48.96
N ARG A 183 -6.19 -9.75 -48.10
CA ARG A 183 -4.85 -10.34 -48.27
C ARG A 183 -4.91 -11.74 -47.70
N SER A 184 -4.75 -12.76 -48.54
CA SER A 184 -4.89 -14.18 -48.17
C SER A 184 -3.73 -14.67 -47.27
N GLU A 185 -3.50 -13.98 -46.16
CA GLU A 185 -2.43 -14.23 -45.19
C GLU A 185 -3.05 -14.38 -43.80
N GLU A 186 -2.51 -15.31 -43.02
CA GLU A 186 -2.85 -15.49 -41.61
C GLU A 186 -2.41 -14.26 -40.82
N LYS A 187 -3.34 -13.67 -40.05
CA LYS A 187 -3.06 -12.48 -39.26
C LYS A 187 -3.23 -12.77 -37.79
N VAL A 188 -2.12 -12.70 -37.06
CA VAL A 188 -2.09 -12.85 -35.61
C VAL A 188 -2.29 -11.49 -34.97
N TYR A 189 -3.35 -11.38 -34.16
CA TYR A 189 -3.63 -10.20 -33.34
C TYR A 189 -3.31 -10.53 -31.89
N THR A 190 -2.31 -9.86 -31.33
CA THR A 190 -2.00 -9.93 -29.90
C THR A 190 -2.83 -8.90 -29.14
N PHE A 191 -3.34 -9.30 -27.98
CA PHE A 191 -4.07 -8.44 -27.07
C PHE A 191 -3.71 -8.76 -25.61
N TYR A 192 -3.86 -7.76 -24.75
CA TYR A 192 -3.65 -7.86 -23.31
C TYR A 192 -4.99 -7.83 -22.60
N THR A 193 -5.17 -8.71 -21.63
CA THR A 193 -6.40 -8.83 -20.84
C THR A 193 -6.12 -9.36 -19.45
N PHE A 194 -7.16 -9.44 -18.62
CA PHE A 194 -7.10 -10.05 -17.29
C PHE A 194 -7.09 -11.59 -17.43
N PRO A 195 -6.56 -12.33 -16.44
CA PRO A 195 -6.73 -13.79 -16.39
C PRO A 195 -8.23 -14.17 -16.45
N ASP A 196 -8.56 -15.30 -17.08
CA ASP A 196 -9.96 -15.71 -17.29
C ASP A 196 -10.77 -15.80 -15.99
N GLU A 197 -10.12 -16.25 -14.91
CA GLU A 197 -10.70 -16.33 -13.57
C GLU A 197 -11.02 -14.96 -12.97
N ILE A 198 -10.33 -13.89 -13.41
CA ILE A 198 -10.60 -12.51 -13.01
C ILE A 198 -11.66 -11.87 -13.92
N ILE A 199 -11.65 -12.16 -15.22
CA ILE A 199 -12.64 -11.62 -16.17
C ILE A 199 -14.05 -11.90 -15.69
N GLY A 200 -14.35 -13.13 -15.23
CA GLY A 200 -15.68 -13.48 -14.72
C GLY A 200 -16.12 -12.59 -13.54
N ILE A 201 -15.20 -12.25 -12.63
CA ILE A 201 -15.47 -11.35 -11.50
C ILE A 201 -15.72 -9.92 -11.99
N LEU A 202 -14.96 -9.47 -12.99
CA LEU A 202 -15.10 -8.13 -13.54
C LEU A 202 -16.40 -7.96 -14.33
N GLU A 203 -16.80 -8.97 -15.09
CA GLU A 203 -18.07 -8.99 -15.80
C GLU A 203 -19.25 -8.92 -14.81
N GLU A 204 -19.23 -9.73 -13.75
CA GLU A 204 -20.29 -9.72 -12.74
C GLU A 204 -20.42 -8.36 -12.03
N LYS A 205 -19.29 -7.71 -11.73
CA LYS A 205 -19.29 -6.48 -10.91
C LYS A 205 -19.38 -5.18 -11.70
N TYR A 206 -18.78 -5.14 -12.89
CA TYR A 206 -18.53 -3.91 -13.61
C TYR A 206 -19.15 -3.89 -15.01
N LEU A 207 -19.73 -4.98 -15.52
CA LEU A 207 -20.45 -4.95 -16.78
C LEU A 207 -21.94 -4.70 -16.55
N THR A 208 -22.44 -3.55 -17.02
CA THR A 208 -23.86 -3.19 -16.97
C THR A 208 -24.49 -3.40 -18.33
N ILE A 209 -25.64 -4.07 -18.38
CA ILE A 209 -26.45 -4.18 -19.58
C ILE A 209 -27.52 -3.09 -19.53
N ASP A 210 -27.50 -2.20 -20.51
CA ASP A 210 -28.53 -1.18 -20.67
C ASP A 210 -29.87 -1.86 -21.04
N PRO A 211 -30.90 -1.79 -20.18
CA PRO A 211 -32.17 -2.47 -20.43
C PRO A 211 -32.99 -1.84 -21.58
N GLU A 212 -32.71 -0.59 -21.97
CA GLU A 212 -33.40 0.10 -23.06
C GLU A 212 -32.72 -0.11 -24.41
N LEU A 213 -31.38 -0.11 -24.44
CA LEU A 213 -30.59 -0.22 -25.67
C LEU A 213 -30.04 -1.63 -25.95
N GLY A 214 -30.06 -2.52 -24.97
CA GLY A 214 -29.54 -3.89 -25.07
C GLY A 214 -28.02 -3.99 -25.23
N TYR A 215 -27.30 -2.88 -25.02
CA TYR A 215 -25.84 -2.78 -25.13
C TYR A 215 -25.19 -2.93 -23.74
N ALA A 216 -24.10 -3.68 -23.68
CA ALA A 216 -23.32 -3.88 -22.46
C ALA A 216 -22.14 -2.91 -22.40
N TYR A 217 -22.00 -2.17 -21.28
CA TYR A 217 -20.92 -1.22 -21.03
C TYR A 217 -20.24 -1.44 -19.69
N VAL A 218 -18.99 -1.00 -19.58
CA VAL A 218 -18.24 -1.02 -18.33
C VAL A 218 -18.70 0.14 -17.45
N SER A 219 -19.09 -0.15 -16.21
CA SER A 219 -19.61 0.81 -15.24
C SER A 219 -18.53 1.78 -14.76
N GLU A 220 -18.95 2.95 -14.28
CA GLU A 220 -18.05 3.96 -13.72
C GLU A 220 -17.31 3.48 -12.46
N GLY A 221 -17.77 2.39 -11.83
CA GLY A 221 -17.10 1.76 -10.70
C GLY A 221 -15.80 1.02 -11.08
N PHE A 222 -15.55 0.80 -12.37
CA PHE A 222 -14.28 0.26 -12.85
C PHE A 222 -13.21 1.35 -12.82
N ASP A 223 -12.39 1.34 -11.77
CA ASP A 223 -11.44 2.42 -11.47
C ASP A 223 -10.03 1.89 -11.15
N ARG A 224 -9.20 2.79 -10.61
CA ARG A 224 -7.81 2.48 -10.20
C ARG A 224 -7.73 1.33 -9.21
N ASN A 225 -8.76 1.13 -8.38
CA ASN A 225 -8.76 0.13 -7.33
C ASN A 225 -8.72 -1.28 -7.90
N VAL A 226 -9.32 -1.52 -9.07
CA VAL A 226 -9.23 -2.81 -9.76
C VAL A 226 -7.76 -3.17 -10.03
N PHE A 227 -6.99 -2.22 -10.56
CA PHE A 227 -5.57 -2.44 -10.87
C PHE A 227 -4.69 -2.54 -9.63
N ILE A 228 -5.00 -1.81 -8.56
CA ILE A 228 -4.31 -1.95 -7.27
C ILE A 228 -4.61 -3.33 -6.65
N CYS A 229 -5.87 -3.81 -6.73
CA CYS A 229 -6.25 -5.17 -6.30
C CYS A 229 -5.49 -6.22 -7.09
N MET A 230 -5.44 -6.07 -8.42
CA MET A 230 -4.69 -6.97 -9.30
C MET A 230 -3.21 -7.01 -8.96
N PHE A 231 -2.58 -5.84 -8.77
CA PHE A 231 -1.18 -5.73 -8.36
C PHE A 231 -0.90 -6.48 -7.06
N LEU A 232 -1.71 -6.23 -6.01
CA LEU A 232 -1.53 -6.89 -4.71
C LEU A 232 -1.80 -8.39 -4.79
N ALA A 233 -2.82 -8.82 -5.53
CA ALA A 233 -3.13 -10.23 -5.73
C ALA A 233 -1.98 -10.96 -6.43
N ASN A 234 -1.44 -10.37 -7.50
CA ASN A 234 -0.27 -10.85 -8.22
C ASN A 234 0.95 -11.01 -7.29
N VAL A 235 1.19 -10.02 -6.41
CA VAL A 235 2.27 -10.11 -5.42
C VAL A 235 2.02 -11.23 -4.41
N ALA A 236 0.79 -11.37 -3.91
CA ALA A 236 0.44 -12.35 -2.90
C ALA A 236 0.61 -13.79 -3.41
N ILE A 237 0.09 -14.10 -4.60
CA ILE A 237 0.17 -15.46 -5.17
C ILE A 237 1.60 -15.85 -5.56
N HIS A 238 2.40 -14.87 -6.00
CA HIS A 238 3.79 -15.06 -6.44
C HIS A 238 4.82 -14.63 -5.39
N ARG A 239 4.44 -14.56 -4.11
CA ARG A 239 5.36 -14.18 -3.02
C ARG A 239 6.63 -15.03 -2.94
N ASP A 240 6.59 -16.26 -3.46
CA ASP A 240 7.73 -17.18 -3.48
C ASP A 240 8.60 -17.03 -4.75
N ASP A 241 8.13 -16.29 -5.75
CA ASP A 241 8.79 -16.07 -7.05
C ASP A 241 9.08 -14.58 -7.22
N LEU A 242 10.27 -14.17 -6.77
CA LEU A 242 10.65 -12.76 -6.69
C LEU A 242 10.73 -12.10 -8.06
N ASP A 243 11.10 -12.85 -9.10
CA ASP A 243 11.23 -12.30 -10.45
C ASP A 243 9.85 -11.90 -10.99
N LYS A 244 8.81 -12.67 -10.69
CA LYS A 244 7.42 -12.37 -11.10
C LYS A 244 6.82 -11.15 -10.40
N ILE A 245 7.21 -10.88 -9.16
CA ILE A 245 6.69 -9.72 -8.41
C ILE A 245 7.55 -8.46 -8.58
N GLY A 246 8.62 -8.52 -9.36
CA GLY A 246 9.51 -7.38 -9.63
C GLY A 246 10.57 -7.15 -8.55
N GLY A 247 11.04 -8.23 -7.93
CA GLY A 247 12.26 -8.33 -7.13
C GLY A 247 12.25 -7.56 -5.81
N SER A 248 13.45 -7.40 -5.24
CA SER A 248 13.68 -6.75 -3.95
C SER A 248 13.04 -5.36 -3.86
N PHE A 249 13.02 -4.58 -4.94
CA PHE A 249 12.41 -3.25 -4.95
C PHE A 249 10.93 -3.28 -4.54
N THR A 250 10.19 -4.29 -5.01
CA THR A 250 8.76 -4.44 -4.71
C THR A 250 8.54 -4.90 -3.28
N ILE A 251 9.36 -5.83 -2.80
CA ILE A 251 9.35 -6.30 -1.41
C ILE A 251 9.60 -5.12 -0.45
N ASN A 252 10.64 -4.32 -0.71
CA ASN A 252 10.99 -3.16 0.12
C ASN A 252 9.85 -2.12 0.12
N GLY A 253 9.29 -1.80 -1.05
CA GLY A 253 8.21 -0.81 -1.18
C GLY A 253 6.93 -1.24 -0.45
N ILE A 254 6.48 -2.47 -0.66
CA ILE A 254 5.28 -3.02 0.00
C ILE A 254 5.48 -3.12 1.50
N SER A 255 6.63 -3.65 1.94
CA SER A 255 6.93 -3.78 3.37
C SER A 255 7.01 -2.41 4.05
N ALA A 256 7.54 -1.39 3.38
CA ALA A 256 7.56 0.00 3.87
C ALA A 256 6.16 0.62 3.96
N ILE A 257 5.30 0.40 2.95
CA ILE A 257 3.91 0.89 2.98
C ILE A 257 3.16 0.29 4.16
N PHE A 258 3.20 -1.04 4.31
CA PHE A 258 2.50 -1.71 5.39
C PHE A 258 3.14 -1.46 6.77
N ALA A 259 4.45 -1.27 6.85
CA ALA A 259 5.13 -0.81 8.08
C ALA A 259 4.67 0.60 8.49
N LEU A 260 4.51 1.51 7.53
CA LEU A 260 4.00 2.86 7.78
C LEU A 260 2.57 2.82 8.28
N ILE A 261 1.71 2.07 7.60
CA ILE A 261 0.32 1.88 7.99
C ILE A 261 0.24 1.31 9.41
N LEU A 262 1.04 0.28 9.71
CA LEU A 262 1.10 -0.35 11.02
C LEU A 262 1.58 0.63 12.09
N LEU A 263 2.65 1.40 11.82
CA LEU A 263 3.15 2.43 12.73
C LEU A 263 2.09 3.50 13.02
N LEU A 264 1.43 4.02 11.97
CA LEU A 264 0.37 5.02 12.08
C LEU A 264 -0.81 4.47 12.89
N SER A 265 -1.17 3.19 12.71
CA SER A 265 -2.25 2.55 13.47
C SER A 265 -1.96 2.48 14.97
N PHE A 266 -0.69 2.51 15.36
CA PHE A 266 -0.29 2.47 16.75
C PHE A 266 -0.18 3.85 17.40
N MET A 267 -0.29 4.94 16.64
CA MET A 267 -0.18 6.29 17.20
C MET A 267 -1.46 6.67 17.96
N PRO A 268 -1.36 7.42 19.07
CA PRO A 268 -2.52 7.75 19.91
C PRO A 268 -3.50 8.61 19.13
N LYS A 269 -4.82 8.50 19.38
CA LYS A 269 -5.81 9.46 18.89
C LYS A 269 -5.80 10.68 19.82
N LEU A 270 -5.67 11.89 19.26
CA LEU A 270 -5.80 13.13 20.02
C LEU A 270 -7.18 13.74 19.75
N SER A 271 -7.96 13.93 20.81
CA SER A 271 -9.17 14.76 20.79
C SER A 271 -8.99 15.89 21.80
N VAL A 272 -9.15 17.12 21.34
CA VAL A 272 -9.05 18.32 22.17
C VAL A 272 -10.37 18.51 22.91
N ASP A 273 -10.34 18.57 24.23
CA ASP A 273 -11.50 18.89 25.06
C ASP A 273 -12.03 20.31 24.76
N GLU A 274 -13.34 20.52 24.92
CA GLU A 274 -14.04 21.80 24.65
C GLU A 274 -13.48 22.99 25.46
N THR A 275 -12.75 22.72 26.54
CA THR A 275 -12.16 23.73 27.41
C THR A 275 -10.70 24.07 27.08
N ASN A 276 -10.08 23.37 26.12
CA ASN A 276 -8.65 23.47 25.88
C ASN A 276 -8.27 24.84 25.28
N PRO A 277 -7.24 25.54 25.83
CA PRO A 277 -6.82 26.86 25.34
C PRO A 277 -6.45 26.91 23.86
N ILE A 278 -6.04 25.79 23.27
CA ILE A 278 -5.71 25.71 21.84
C ILE A 278 -6.91 26.02 20.94
N LEU A 279 -8.14 25.77 21.41
CA LEU A 279 -9.38 26.12 20.68
C LEU A 279 -9.53 27.63 20.47
N ASN A 280 -8.86 28.44 21.29
CA ASN A 280 -8.88 29.90 21.20
C ASN A 280 -7.73 30.44 20.32
N ASP A 281 -6.85 29.58 19.80
CA ASP A 281 -5.80 29.99 18.87
C ASP A 281 -6.40 30.30 17.48
N PRO A 282 -6.16 31.49 16.89
CA PRO A 282 -6.66 31.83 15.55
C PRO A 282 -6.17 30.89 14.43
N GLY A 283 -5.09 30.14 14.66
CA GLY A 283 -4.56 29.11 13.77
C GLY A 283 -5.09 27.69 14.03
N TYR A 284 -5.99 27.51 15.01
CA TYR A 284 -6.60 26.22 15.31
C TYR A 284 -7.67 25.85 14.27
N ASP A 285 -7.55 24.65 13.72
CA ASP A 285 -8.52 24.09 12.77
C ASP A 285 -8.99 22.72 13.25
N ALA A 286 -10.22 22.68 13.76
CA ALA A 286 -10.84 21.47 14.32
C ALA A 286 -11.02 20.33 13.30
N ASN A 287 -11.14 20.66 12.00
CA ASN A 287 -11.32 19.66 10.93
C ASN A 287 -9.99 19.03 10.50
N ASN A 288 -8.90 19.69 10.85
CA ASN A 288 -7.57 19.55 10.32
C ASN A 288 -6.60 19.40 11.51
N MET A 289 -6.95 18.53 12.47
CA MET A 289 -6.05 18.15 13.56
C MET A 289 -5.10 17.03 13.12
N SER A 290 -3.80 17.35 13.00
CA SER A 290 -2.78 16.32 12.89
C SER A 290 -2.58 15.69 14.25
N VAL A 291 -3.01 14.45 14.38
CA VAL A 291 -2.82 13.61 15.57
C VAL A 291 -1.33 13.38 15.91
N ILE A 292 -0.44 13.64 14.95
CA ILE A 292 1.02 13.60 15.12
C ILE A 292 1.60 14.94 14.62
N PRO A 293 2.24 15.76 15.46
CA PRO A 293 2.97 16.93 15.02
C PRO A 293 3.95 16.63 13.89
N LYS A 294 4.00 17.52 12.90
CA LYS A 294 4.95 17.44 11.78
C LYS A 294 6.40 17.33 12.26
N SER A 295 6.70 17.97 13.39
CA SER A 295 7.99 17.98 14.07
C SER A 295 8.37 16.63 14.69
N TRP A 296 7.43 15.69 14.84
CA TRP A 296 7.68 14.36 15.41
C TRP A 296 7.68 13.25 14.38
N MET A 297 7.12 13.50 13.19
CA MET A 297 7.41 12.73 11.98
C MET A 297 8.82 12.99 11.44
N MET A 298 9.76 13.36 12.30
CA MET A 298 11.14 13.57 11.94
C MET A 298 11.88 12.25 11.90
N LYS A 299 12.84 12.20 10.97
CA LYS A 299 13.73 11.08 10.73
C LYS A 299 14.21 10.41 12.03
N GLN A 300 14.60 11.18 13.05
CA GLN A 300 15.19 10.65 14.29
C GLN A 300 14.21 9.87 15.19
N VAL A 301 12.91 10.15 15.16
CA VAL A 301 11.90 9.44 15.97
C VAL A 301 11.34 8.25 15.19
N LEU A 302 11.13 8.42 13.88
CA LEU A 302 10.53 7.37 13.04
C LEU A 302 11.55 6.36 12.52
N GLU A 303 12.76 6.76 12.14
CA GLU A 303 13.78 5.87 11.56
C GLU A 303 14.13 4.67 12.46
N PRO A 304 14.28 4.84 13.80
CA PRO A 304 14.53 3.71 14.69
C PRO A 304 13.38 2.70 14.74
N LEU A 305 12.15 3.12 14.46
CA LEU A 305 10.96 2.26 14.46
C LEU A 305 10.70 1.64 13.09
N PHE A 306 11.00 2.38 12.02
CA PHE A 306 10.57 2.03 10.67
C PHE A 306 11.34 0.85 10.10
N GLU A 307 12.66 0.81 10.31
CA GLU A 307 13.49 -0.29 9.79
C GLU A 307 13.11 -1.64 10.43
N PRO A 308 13.00 -1.77 11.77
CA PRO A 308 12.52 -3.01 12.38
C PRO A 308 11.13 -3.41 11.88
N LEU A 309 10.21 -2.44 11.73
CA LEU A 309 8.85 -2.72 11.23
C LEU A 309 8.83 -3.26 9.80
N ILE A 310 9.66 -2.71 8.90
CA ILE A 310 9.81 -3.24 7.53
C ILE A 310 10.22 -4.70 7.56
N LYS A 311 11.22 -5.03 8.38
CA LYS A 311 11.75 -6.39 8.50
C LYS A 311 10.71 -7.35 9.12
N ILE A 312 9.96 -6.88 10.12
CA ILE A 312 8.85 -7.62 10.73
C ILE A 312 7.76 -7.93 9.70
N VAL A 313 7.31 -6.92 8.93
CA VAL A 313 6.30 -7.12 7.88
C VAL A 313 6.80 -8.10 6.82
N ALA A 314 8.05 -7.92 6.34
CA ALA A 314 8.65 -8.81 5.36
C ALA A 314 8.69 -10.26 5.86
N TYR A 315 9.10 -10.46 7.11
CA TYR A 315 9.15 -11.78 7.73
C TYR A 315 7.77 -12.42 7.91
N ARG A 316 6.76 -11.65 8.32
CA ARG A 316 5.40 -12.16 8.53
C ARG A 316 4.68 -12.49 7.21
N VAL A 317 4.86 -11.68 6.18
CA VAL A 317 4.15 -11.82 4.90
C VAL A 317 4.82 -12.83 3.96
N GLY A 318 6.15 -12.80 3.88
CA GLY A 318 6.92 -13.62 2.92
C GLY A 318 8.05 -14.43 3.55
N GLY A 319 8.09 -14.55 4.88
CA GLY A 319 9.05 -15.39 5.59
C GLY A 319 10.50 -14.94 5.45
N GLY A 320 11.42 -15.88 5.69
CA GLY A 320 12.85 -15.66 5.53
C GLY A 320 13.26 -15.26 4.11
N LEU A 321 12.48 -15.66 3.09
CA LEU A 321 12.73 -15.30 1.70
C LEU A 321 12.66 -13.78 1.50
N TRP A 322 11.56 -13.14 1.89
CA TRP A 322 11.40 -11.69 1.77
C TRP A 322 12.35 -10.93 2.69
N LEU A 323 12.52 -11.41 3.92
CA LEU A 323 13.44 -10.81 4.88
C LEU A 323 14.87 -10.71 4.31
N SER A 324 15.37 -11.78 3.69
CA SER A 324 16.72 -11.82 3.07
C SER A 324 16.92 -10.87 1.88
N LYS A 325 15.84 -10.23 1.42
CA LYS A 325 15.80 -9.36 0.24
C LYS A 325 15.54 -7.89 0.60
N ILE A 326 15.34 -7.59 1.89
CA ILE A 326 15.36 -6.23 2.39
C ILE A 326 16.77 -5.67 2.19
N ILE A 327 16.87 -4.47 1.63
CA ILE A 327 18.15 -3.86 1.29
C ILE A 327 18.56 -2.94 2.44
N ASP A 328 19.49 -3.42 3.29
CA ASP A 328 19.88 -2.77 4.55
C ASP A 328 20.79 -1.52 4.42
N SER A 329 21.37 -1.24 3.25
CA SER A 329 22.47 -0.26 3.18
C SER A 329 22.00 1.20 3.34
N GLU A 330 22.72 1.94 4.19
CA GLU A 330 22.53 3.36 4.49
C GLU A 330 22.57 4.30 3.27
N ILE A 331 23.39 3.96 2.27
CA ILE A 331 23.56 4.74 1.03
C ILE A 331 22.42 4.45 0.01
N ASN A 332 21.68 3.34 0.20
CA ASN A 332 20.39 3.07 -0.46
C ASN A 332 19.18 3.42 0.42
N LYS A 333 19.36 4.17 1.52
CA LYS A 333 18.31 5.02 2.11
C LYS A 333 17.82 6.09 1.12
N LYS A 334 17.78 5.86 -0.19
CA LYS A 334 16.74 6.30 -1.13
C LYS A 334 15.41 5.54 -0.93
N ILE A 335 15.32 4.71 0.09
CA ILE A 335 14.11 4.69 0.91
C ILE A 335 13.75 6.13 1.34
N HIS A 336 14.64 7.12 1.46
CA HIS A 336 14.27 8.56 1.49
C HIS A 336 13.60 9.08 0.22
N GLN A 337 13.71 8.49 -0.96
CA GLN A 337 12.94 8.94 -2.13
C GLN A 337 11.55 8.30 -2.13
N GLN A 338 11.41 7.06 -1.66
CA GLN A 338 10.10 6.42 -1.45
C GLN A 338 9.40 6.94 -0.20
N ILE A 339 10.09 7.07 0.94
CA ILE A 339 9.71 7.83 2.12
C ILE A 339 9.52 9.30 1.78
N ARG A 340 10.37 10.02 1.01
CA ARG A 340 10.02 11.39 0.53
C ARG A 340 8.83 11.38 -0.41
N PHE A 341 8.48 10.28 -1.07
CA PHE A 341 7.28 10.21 -1.90
C PHE A 341 6.03 9.96 -1.02
N LEU A 342 6.10 8.93 -0.17
CA LEU A 342 5.25 8.61 0.99
C LEU A 342 5.20 9.69 2.07
N ILE A 343 6.04 10.72 2.01
CA ILE A 343 6.05 11.88 2.91
C ILE A 343 5.72 13.11 2.08
N LYS A 344 6.10 13.31 0.82
CA LYS A 344 5.76 14.53 0.06
C LYS A 344 4.30 14.54 -0.40
N ASP A 345 3.80 13.41 -0.90
CA ASP A 345 2.41 13.32 -1.36
C ASP A 345 1.47 13.04 -0.18
N VAL A 346 1.92 12.27 0.80
CA VAL A 346 1.22 12.10 2.10
C VAL A 346 1.31 13.36 2.97
N ASN A 347 2.39 14.15 2.94
CA ASN A 347 2.45 15.45 3.64
C ASN A 347 1.50 16.47 3.05
N LYS A 348 1.04 16.34 1.80
CA LYS A 348 -0.04 17.22 1.34
C LYS A 348 -1.39 16.82 1.96
N TRP A 349 -1.56 15.58 2.38
CA TRP A 349 -2.85 15.07 2.86
C TRP A 349 -2.89 14.88 4.37
N ILE A 350 -1.99 14.07 4.95
CA ILE A 350 -1.83 13.94 6.41
C ILE A 350 -1.29 15.24 7.01
N LEU A 351 -0.38 15.95 6.34
CA LEU A 351 0.17 17.20 6.88
C LEU A 351 -0.40 18.47 6.24
N GLY A 352 -0.98 18.44 5.05
CA GLY A 352 -1.36 19.63 4.29
C GLY A 352 -2.84 19.96 4.44
N ASN A 353 -3.68 18.93 4.57
CA ASN A 353 -5.04 19.04 5.08
C ASN A 353 -5.14 18.70 6.56
N LEU A 354 -4.01 18.35 7.20
CA LEU A 354 -3.90 18.06 8.63
C LEU A 354 -4.98 17.06 9.14
N CYS A 355 -5.50 16.16 8.31
CA CYS A 355 -6.54 15.21 8.73
C CYS A 355 -5.92 13.88 9.18
N ARG A 356 -6.51 13.30 10.24
CA ARG A 356 -6.27 11.93 10.69
C ARG A 356 -6.63 10.91 9.61
N VAL A 357 -5.93 9.78 9.63
CA VAL A 357 -6.35 8.55 8.96
C VAL A 357 -7.01 7.64 9.97
N GLU A 358 -8.34 7.49 9.91
CA GLU A 358 -8.99 6.33 10.50
C GLU A 358 -8.91 5.23 9.45
N ILE A 359 -8.10 4.19 9.71
CA ILE A 359 -8.12 2.97 8.91
C ILE A 359 -8.85 1.91 9.74
N PRO A 360 -10.19 1.78 9.64
CA PRO A 360 -10.94 0.81 10.43
C PRO A 360 -10.59 -0.69 10.29
N ILE A 361 -9.69 -1.11 9.37
CA ILE A 361 -9.00 -2.42 9.46
C ILE A 361 -8.23 -2.54 10.80
N PHE A 362 -7.74 -1.42 11.34
CA PHE A 362 -7.00 -1.34 12.59
C PHE A 362 -7.85 -0.88 13.78
N VAL A 363 -9.15 -0.64 13.61
CA VAL A 363 -10.02 -0.19 14.71
C VAL A 363 -10.12 -1.25 15.81
N GLU A 364 -10.07 -2.55 15.46
CA GLU A 364 -9.97 -3.61 16.47
C GLU A 364 -8.67 -3.58 17.27
N ILE A 365 -7.56 -3.12 16.69
CA ILE A 365 -6.26 -2.97 17.38
C ILE A 365 -6.20 -1.66 18.17
N SER A 366 -6.76 -0.56 17.65
CA SER A 366 -6.87 0.68 18.40
C SER A 366 -7.80 0.53 19.60
N ASN A 367 -8.84 -0.30 19.51
CA ASN A 367 -9.76 -0.59 20.61
C ASN A 367 -9.09 -1.33 21.79
N ILE A 368 -7.91 -1.93 21.60
CA ILE A 368 -7.08 -2.49 22.69
C ILE A 368 -6.45 -1.37 23.54
N PHE A 369 -6.36 -0.14 23.02
CA PHE A 369 -5.66 0.95 23.67
C PHE A 369 -6.52 2.21 23.71
N THR A 370 -6.94 2.58 24.91
CA THR A 370 -7.84 3.67 25.28
C THR A 370 -7.73 4.92 24.39
N GLU A 371 -8.88 5.45 23.96
CA GLU A 371 -8.97 6.83 23.47
C GLU A 371 -8.58 7.78 24.61
N ILE A 372 -7.73 8.78 24.33
CA ILE A 372 -7.29 9.78 25.30
C ILE A 372 -7.99 11.10 24.98
N LEU A 373 -8.84 11.54 25.91
CA LEU A 373 -9.38 12.90 25.93
C LEU A 373 -8.29 13.83 26.45
N VAL A 374 -7.91 14.83 25.66
CA VAL A 374 -6.94 15.85 26.08
C VAL A 374 -7.69 17.00 26.75
N GLY A 375 -7.86 16.91 28.06
CA GLY A 375 -8.41 17.95 28.94
C GLY A 375 -7.40 18.40 29.99
N TYR A 376 -7.69 19.51 30.67
CA TYR A 376 -6.94 19.96 31.84
C TYR A 376 -7.17 18.95 32.98
N ASP A 377 -6.12 18.31 33.50
CA ASP A 377 -6.23 17.55 34.75
C ASP A 377 -6.49 18.56 35.89
N GLU A 378 -7.70 18.55 36.45
CA GLU A 378 -7.92 19.02 37.82
C GLU A 378 -7.71 17.82 38.77
N ASP A 379 -6.45 17.63 39.19
CA ASP A 379 -6.03 17.52 40.61
C ASP A 379 -4.52 17.28 40.77
#